data_AF-A0A7L3HLZ9-F1
#
_entry.id   AF-A0A7L3HLZ9-F1
#
_cell.length_a   1.000
_cell.length_b   1.000
_cell.length_c   1.000
_cell.angle_alpha   90.00
_cell.angle_beta   90.00
_cell.angle_gamma   90.00
#
_symmetry.space_group_name_H-M   'P 1'
#
loop_
_entity.id
_entity.type
_entity.pdbx_description
1 polymer ?
#
loop_
_entity_poly.entity_id
_entity_poly.type
_entity_poly.pdbx_seq_one_letter_code
_entity_poly.pdbx_strand_id
1 'polypeptide(L)'
;GKSCSYYHGVHKLSEHHALQPAPRAWDIEDLVSLGRKLRACPYFAARELMVGADIVFCPYNYLLDPQIRDSMDINLKDQVVILDEAHNIEDCARESVSYGVTESQLRAAREELDLMVSSSIRQQHHEPLRAVCCSLI
;
A
#
# COMPACT_ATOMS: atom_id res chain seq x y z
N GLY A 1 -13.11 8.21 14.88
CA GLY A 1 -12.93 8.34 13.42
C GLY A 1 -14.18 7.84 12.71
N LYS A 2 -14.56 8.42 11.58
CA LYS A 2 -15.69 7.92 10.78
C LYS A 2 -15.22 6.66 10.02
N SER A 3 -15.97 5.55 10.11
CA SER A 3 -15.69 4.34 9.32
C SER A 3 -16.06 4.54 7.86
N CYS A 4 -15.30 3.93 6.94
CA CYS A 4 -15.61 3.97 5.52
C CYS A 4 -16.85 3.10 5.22
N SER A 5 -17.84 3.68 4.52
CA SER A 5 -19.12 3.00 4.21
C SER A 5 -18.98 1.81 3.26
N TYR A 6 -17.88 1.70 2.53
CA TYR A 6 -17.62 0.61 1.57
C TYR A 6 -16.82 -0.55 2.18
N TYR A 7 -16.16 -0.35 3.33
CA TYR A 7 -15.27 -1.35 3.92
C TYR A 7 -16.03 -2.60 4.40
N HIS A 8 -17.22 -2.42 4.99
CA HIS A 8 -18.01 -3.54 5.48
C HIS A 8 -18.65 -4.40 4.37
N GLY A 9 -18.59 -3.94 3.11
CA GLY A 9 -19.17 -4.64 1.97
C GLY A 9 -18.20 -5.56 1.24
N VAL A 10 -16.94 -5.68 1.67
CA VAL A 10 -15.87 -6.35 0.92
C VAL A 10 -16.21 -7.80 0.56
N HIS A 11 -16.64 -8.61 1.54
CA HIS A 11 -17.05 -10.00 1.32
C HIS A 11 -18.21 -10.14 0.31
N LYS A 12 -19.10 -9.15 0.24
CA LYS A 12 -20.21 -9.16 -0.73
C LYS A 12 -19.74 -9.08 -2.17
N LEU A 13 -18.57 -8.49 -2.41
CA LEU A 13 -17.98 -8.39 -3.74
C LEU A 13 -17.19 -9.65 -4.05
N SER A 14 -16.30 -10.10 -3.17
CA SER A 14 -15.47 -11.30 -3.40
C SER A 14 -16.32 -12.58 -3.59
N GLU A 15 -17.46 -12.69 -2.91
CA GLU A 15 -18.39 -13.82 -3.04
C GLU A 15 -19.46 -13.62 -4.13
N HIS A 16 -19.44 -12.50 -4.84
CA HIS A 16 -20.48 -12.19 -5.81
C HIS A 16 -20.47 -13.19 -6.97
N HIS A 17 -21.64 -13.74 -7.32
CA HIS A 17 -21.77 -14.77 -8.37
C HIS A 17 -21.23 -14.31 -9.75
N ALA A 18 -21.20 -13.01 -10.03
CA ALA A 18 -20.57 -12.49 -11.26
C ALA A 18 -19.05 -12.68 -11.31
N LEU A 19 -18.39 -12.92 -10.17
CA LEU A 19 -16.96 -13.22 -10.04
C LEU A 19 -16.68 -14.72 -9.96
N GLN A 20 -17.70 -15.58 -9.85
CA GLN A 20 -17.57 -17.03 -10.07
C GLN A 20 -17.28 -17.28 -11.55
N PRO A 21 -16.62 -18.40 -11.92
CA PRO A 21 -15.66 -18.45 -13.03
C PRO A 21 -16.37 -18.22 -14.37
N ALA A 22 -16.57 -16.96 -14.67
CA ALA A 22 -16.94 -16.46 -15.96
C ALA A 22 -15.63 -16.32 -16.75
N PRO A 23 -15.62 -16.62 -18.06
CA PRO A 23 -14.42 -16.58 -18.89
C PRO A 23 -13.86 -15.16 -19.12
N ARG A 24 -14.23 -14.18 -18.28
CA ARG A 24 -13.91 -12.77 -18.43
C ARG A 24 -12.86 -12.36 -17.40
N ALA A 25 -11.74 -11.82 -17.89
CA ALA A 25 -10.79 -11.10 -17.05
C ALA A 25 -11.44 -9.82 -16.51
N TRP A 26 -11.29 -9.59 -15.21
CA TRP A 26 -11.80 -8.39 -14.53
C TRP A 26 -10.67 -7.36 -14.43
N ASP A 27 -10.93 -6.16 -14.94
CA ASP A 27 -10.04 -5.02 -14.78
C ASP A 27 -10.44 -4.15 -13.57
N ILE A 28 -9.67 -3.08 -13.34
CA ILE A 28 -9.87 -2.17 -12.21
C ILE A 28 -11.22 -1.45 -12.35
N GLU A 29 -11.58 -1.02 -13.56
CA GLU A 29 -12.79 -0.29 -13.90
C GLU A 29 -14.05 -1.13 -13.64
N ASP A 30 -14.01 -2.41 -13.99
CA ASP A 30 -15.07 -3.38 -13.73
C ASP A 30 -15.25 -3.60 -12.22
N LEU A 31 -14.16 -3.78 -11.47
CA LEU A 31 -14.19 -3.93 -10.02
C LEU A 31 -14.75 -2.68 -9.33
N VAL A 32 -14.34 -1.49 -9.75
CA VAL A 32 -14.88 -0.22 -9.22
C VAL A 32 -16.37 -0.09 -9.52
N SER A 33 -16.78 -0.43 -10.74
CA SER A 33 -18.18 -0.39 -11.17
C SER A 33 -19.06 -1.34 -10.36
N LEU A 34 -18.58 -2.57 -10.10
CA LEU A 34 -19.26 -3.54 -9.25
C LEU A 34 -19.27 -3.09 -7.78
N GLY A 35 -18.15 -2.58 -7.28
CA GLY A 35 -18.02 -2.06 -5.91
C GLY A 35 -19.01 -0.94 -5.61
N ARG A 36 -19.25 -0.05 -6.58
CA ARG A 36 -20.28 1.00 -6.46
C ARG A 36 -21.68 0.42 -6.36
N LYS A 37 -22.03 -0.58 -7.18
CA LYS A 37 -23.35 -1.23 -7.17
C LYS A 37 -23.61 -1.98 -5.86
N LEU A 38 -22.61 -2.67 -5.36
CA LEU A 38 -22.72 -3.53 -4.16
C LEU A 38 -22.40 -2.78 -2.85
N ARG A 39 -21.99 -1.51 -2.92
CA ARG A 39 -21.44 -0.74 -1.79
C ARG A 39 -20.30 -1.48 -1.08
N ALA A 40 -19.36 -1.98 -1.87
CA ALA A 40 -18.19 -2.72 -1.43
C ALA A 40 -16.90 -2.04 -1.89
N CYS A 41 -15.84 -2.15 -1.09
CA CYS A 41 -14.55 -1.54 -1.42
C CYS A 41 -13.82 -2.39 -2.46
N PRO A 42 -13.57 -1.89 -3.69
CA PRO A 42 -12.90 -2.66 -4.73
C PRO A 42 -11.44 -2.99 -4.37
N TYR A 43 -10.75 -2.10 -3.65
CA TYR A 43 -9.37 -2.32 -3.22
C TYR A 43 -9.23 -3.58 -2.34
N PHE A 44 -10.02 -3.65 -1.26
CA PHE A 44 -9.98 -4.80 -0.35
C PHE A 44 -10.56 -6.06 -1.00
N ALA A 45 -11.55 -5.92 -1.89
CA ALA A 45 -12.10 -7.05 -2.60
C ALA A 45 -11.09 -7.65 -3.60
N ALA A 46 -10.33 -6.82 -4.33
CA ALA A 46 -9.25 -7.29 -5.20
C ALA A 46 -8.19 -8.07 -4.41
N ARG A 47 -7.86 -7.61 -3.19
CA ARG A 47 -6.95 -8.31 -2.28
C ARG A 47 -7.48 -9.68 -1.84
N GLU A 48 -8.78 -9.80 -1.56
CA GLU A 48 -9.39 -11.11 -1.25
C GLU A 48 -9.39 -12.04 -2.48
N LEU A 49 -9.72 -11.51 -3.66
CA LEU A 49 -9.76 -12.28 -4.90
C LEU A 49 -8.39 -12.79 -5.34
N MET A 50 -7.31 -12.06 -5.01
CA MET A 50 -5.93 -12.46 -5.30
C MET A 50 -5.60 -13.87 -4.80
N VAL A 51 -6.16 -14.28 -3.66
CA VAL A 51 -5.88 -15.59 -3.04
C VAL A 51 -6.36 -16.77 -3.90
N GLY A 52 -7.42 -16.56 -4.69
CA GLY A 52 -8.01 -17.58 -5.57
C GLY A 52 -7.72 -17.35 -7.05
N ALA A 53 -6.89 -16.38 -7.40
CA ALA A 53 -6.61 -16.03 -8.79
C ALA A 53 -5.51 -16.91 -9.40
N ASP A 54 -5.70 -17.35 -10.65
CA ASP A 54 -4.66 -18.07 -11.40
C ASP A 54 -3.54 -17.14 -11.90
N ILE A 55 -3.89 -15.88 -12.20
CA ILE A 55 -2.96 -14.86 -12.71
C ILE A 55 -3.24 -13.55 -12.00
N VAL A 56 -2.20 -12.91 -11.49
CA VAL A 56 -2.26 -11.60 -10.83
C VAL A 56 -1.37 -10.61 -11.56
N PHE A 57 -1.96 -9.52 -12.04
CA PHE A 57 -1.23 -8.39 -12.59
C PHE A 57 -0.95 -7.39 -11.47
N CYS A 58 0.32 -7.08 -11.23
CA CYS A 58 0.71 -6.08 -10.23
C CYS A 58 1.96 -5.29 -10.68
N PRO A 59 2.10 -4.03 -10.24
CA PRO A 59 3.29 -3.23 -10.49
C PRO A 59 4.50 -3.74 -9.69
N TYR A 60 5.72 -3.40 -10.14
CA TYR A 60 6.96 -3.88 -9.53
C TYR A 60 7.10 -3.59 -8.04
N ASN A 61 6.61 -2.43 -7.57
CA ASN A 61 6.71 -2.05 -6.17
C ASN A 61 6.01 -3.06 -5.23
N TYR A 62 5.00 -3.81 -5.68
CA TYR A 62 4.35 -4.83 -4.87
C TYR A 62 5.26 -6.05 -4.62
N LEU A 63 6.24 -6.28 -5.50
CA LEU A 63 7.20 -7.36 -5.39
C LEU A 63 8.52 -6.91 -4.74
N LEU A 64 8.95 -5.68 -5.04
CA LEU A 64 10.26 -5.15 -4.68
C LEU A 64 10.29 -4.40 -3.34
N ASP A 65 9.23 -3.68 -2.98
CA ASP A 65 9.14 -2.96 -1.71
C ASP A 65 8.70 -3.95 -0.61
N PRO A 66 9.57 -4.26 0.37
CA PRO A 66 9.24 -5.22 1.42
C PRO A 66 8.05 -4.79 2.27
N GLN A 67 7.88 -3.48 2.52
CA GLN A 67 6.78 -2.97 3.34
C GLN A 67 5.44 -3.15 2.63
N ILE A 68 5.39 -2.85 1.33
CA ILE A 68 4.19 -3.05 0.53
C ILE A 68 3.88 -4.54 0.44
N ARG A 69 4.87 -5.37 0.11
CA ARG A 69 4.69 -6.82 -0.05
C ARG A 69 4.14 -7.47 1.22
N ASP A 70 4.70 -7.12 2.38
CA ASP A 70 4.25 -7.62 3.68
C ASP A 70 2.83 -7.12 4.00
N SER A 71 2.51 -5.86 3.71
CA SER A 71 1.16 -5.29 3.95
C SER A 71 0.06 -5.93 3.09
N MET A 72 0.45 -6.49 1.94
CA MET A 72 -0.43 -7.12 0.96
C MET A 72 -0.48 -8.65 1.09
N ASP A 73 0.28 -9.25 2.02
CA ASP A 73 0.42 -10.69 2.20
C ASP A 73 0.81 -11.45 0.91
N ILE A 74 1.64 -10.83 0.06
CA ILE A 74 2.09 -11.44 -1.18
C ILE A 74 3.22 -12.44 -0.89
N ASN A 75 2.92 -13.73 -1.02
CA ASN A 75 3.88 -14.81 -0.88
C ASN A 75 4.25 -15.39 -2.26
N LEU A 76 5.53 -15.31 -2.63
CA LEU A 76 6.03 -15.79 -3.91
C LEU A 76 6.49 -17.25 -3.89
N LYS A 77 6.41 -17.92 -2.73
CA LYS A 77 6.74 -19.34 -2.63
C LYS A 77 5.81 -20.16 -3.52
N ASP A 78 6.39 -21.05 -4.32
CA ASP A 78 5.66 -21.92 -5.26
C ASP A 78 4.90 -21.16 -6.36
N GLN A 79 5.27 -19.90 -6.63
CA GLN A 79 4.71 -19.05 -7.69
C GLN A 79 5.70 -18.82 -8.83
N VAL A 80 5.19 -18.62 -10.05
CA VAL A 80 5.98 -18.18 -11.20
C VAL A 80 5.82 -16.67 -11.36
N VAL A 81 6.93 -15.93 -11.29
CA VAL A 81 6.95 -14.48 -11.50
C VAL A 81 7.42 -14.17 -12.92
N ILE A 82 6.60 -13.43 -13.66
CA ILE A 82 6.92 -12.93 -14.99
C ILE A 82 7.11 -11.42 -14.88
N LEU A 83 8.29 -10.94 -15.25
CA LEU A 83 8.61 -9.52 -15.30
C LEU A 83 8.45 -9.04 -16.74
N ASP A 84 7.47 -8.18 -16.97
CA ASP A 84 7.26 -7.54 -18.27
C ASP A 84 8.04 -6.22 -18.34
N GLU A 85 8.71 -5.94 -19.45
CA GLU A 85 9.61 -4.78 -19.57
C GLU A 85 10.68 -4.73 -18.45
N ALA A 86 11.37 -5.86 -18.24
CA ALA A 86 12.35 -6.04 -17.17
C ALA A 86 13.53 -5.05 -17.18
N HIS A 87 13.68 -4.24 -18.24
CA HIS A 87 14.70 -3.20 -18.29
C HIS A 87 14.48 -2.07 -17.27
N ASN A 88 13.25 -1.86 -16.77
CA ASN A 88 12.96 -0.85 -15.74
C ASN A 88 13.15 -1.34 -14.30
N ILE A 89 13.44 -2.64 -14.09
CA ILE A 89 13.45 -3.23 -12.74
C ILE A 89 14.54 -2.65 -11.84
N GLU A 90 15.69 -2.31 -12.41
CA GLU A 90 16.84 -1.78 -11.66
C GLU A 90 16.49 -0.43 -11.03
N ASP A 91 15.86 0.46 -11.81
CA ASP A 91 15.45 1.77 -11.36
C ASP A 91 14.37 1.67 -10.28
N CYS A 92 13.36 0.83 -10.49
CA CYS A 92 12.33 0.59 -9.47
C CYS A 92 12.91 0.02 -8.18
N ALA A 93 13.84 -0.94 -8.26
CA ALA A 93 14.48 -1.52 -7.07
C ALA A 93 15.31 -0.47 -6.33
N ARG A 94 16.04 0.38 -7.05
CA ARG A 94 16.81 1.48 -6.47
C ARG A 94 15.89 2.47 -5.76
N GLU A 95 14.80 2.87 -6.40
CA GLU A 95 13.82 3.80 -5.84
C GLU A 95 13.12 3.24 -4.59
N SER A 96 12.74 1.95 -4.56
CA SER A 96 12.10 1.32 -3.40
C SER A 96 12.93 1.34 -2.12
N VAL A 97 14.25 1.48 -2.23
CA VAL A 97 15.17 1.49 -1.07
C VAL A 97 15.84 2.87 -0.89
N SER A 98 15.69 3.77 -1.86
CA SER A 98 16.24 5.12 -1.80
C SER A 98 15.27 6.06 -1.11
N TYR A 99 15.79 6.89 -0.21
CA TYR A 99 15.02 7.96 0.41
C TYR A 99 15.82 9.26 0.36
N GLY A 100 15.20 10.31 -0.17
CA GLY A 100 15.76 11.67 -0.18
C GLY A 100 15.05 12.54 0.84
N VAL A 101 15.80 13.38 1.53
CA VAL A 101 15.26 14.34 2.50
C VAL A 101 15.60 15.76 2.07
N THR A 102 14.58 16.61 1.96
CA THR A 102 14.77 18.04 1.70
C THR A 102 14.88 18.84 3.00
N GLU A 103 15.50 20.01 2.94
CA GLU A 103 15.56 20.93 4.08
C GLU A 103 14.16 21.30 4.60
N SER A 104 13.19 21.51 3.69
CA SER A 104 11.80 21.81 4.06
C SER A 104 11.14 20.66 4.83
N GLN A 105 11.41 19.41 4.45
CA GLN A 105 10.93 18.23 5.18
C GLN A 105 11.58 18.15 6.58
N LEU A 106 12.88 18.44 6.70
CA LEU A 106 13.54 18.48 8.02
C LEU A 106 12.97 19.57 8.92
N ARG A 107 12.68 20.76 8.37
CA ARG A 107 12.08 21.87 9.13
C ARG A 107 10.69 21.51 9.62
N ALA A 108 9.85 20.93 8.76
CA ALA A 108 8.52 20.46 9.13
C ALA A 108 8.58 19.35 10.21
N ALA A 109 9.49 18.38 10.05
CA ALA A 109 9.69 17.32 11.04
C ALA A 109 10.11 17.88 12.41
N ARG A 110 10.99 18.89 12.44
CA ARG A 110 11.39 19.56 13.68
C ARG A 110 10.20 20.22 14.37
N GLU A 111 9.40 20.99 13.64
CA GLU A 111 8.23 21.68 14.19
C GLU A 111 7.21 20.69 14.77
N GLU A 112 6.97 19.57 14.09
CA GLU A 112 6.12 18.50 14.60
C GLU A 112 6.69 17.86 15.86
N LEU A 113 8.00 17.57 15.89
CA LEU A 113 8.68 17.01 17.06
C LEU A 113 8.69 17.97 18.26
N ASP A 114 8.82 19.27 18.02
CA ASP A 114 8.72 20.31 19.06
C ASP A 114 7.33 20.31 19.72
N LEU A 115 6.27 20.23 18.90
CA LEU A 115 4.90 20.11 19.39
C LEU A 115 4.69 18.82 20.19
N MET A 116 5.22 17.70 19.72
CA MET A 116 5.10 16.42 20.42
C MET A 116 5.84 16.42 21.76
N VAL A 117 7.07 16.97 21.81
CA VAL A 117 7.86 17.05 23.05
C VAL A 117 7.22 18.02 24.05
N SER A 118 6.82 19.21 23.61
CA SER A 118 6.14 20.19 24.48
C SER A 118 4.82 19.67 25.05
N SER A 119 4.12 18.83 24.29
CA SER A 119 2.89 18.14 24.74
C SER A 119 3.16 16.87 25.55
N SER A 120 4.42 16.57 25.91
CA SER A 120 4.82 15.35 26.64
C SER A 120 4.42 14.03 25.96
N ILE A 121 4.22 14.03 24.64
CA ILE A 121 3.87 12.84 23.88
C ILE A 121 5.14 12.05 23.60
N ARG A 122 5.28 10.87 24.23
CA ARG A 122 6.40 9.94 24.02
C ARG A 122 7.77 10.64 24.03
N GLN A 123 7.94 11.59 24.95
CA GLN A 123 9.07 12.53 24.98
C GLN A 123 10.43 11.84 24.83
N GLN A 124 10.64 10.72 25.55
CA GLN A 124 11.87 9.92 25.49
C GLN A 124 12.27 9.45 24.07
N HIS A 125 11.32 9.30 23.15
CA HIS A 125 11.56 8.89 21.76
C HIS A 125 11.70 10.08 20.81
N HIS A 126 10.93 11.15 21.03
CA HIS A 126 10.91 12.30 20.13
C HIS A 126 12.05 13.29 20.40
N GLU A 127 12.55 13.36 21.62
CA GLU A 127 13.62 14.30 22.00
C GLU A 127 14.96 14.02 21.29
N PRO A 128 15.42 12.75 21.14
CA PRO A 128 16.58 12.43 20.29
C PRO A 128 16.37 12.77 18.81
N LEU A 129 15.18 12.49 18.27
CA LEU A 129 14.85 12.79 16.87
C LEU A 129 14.85 14.30 16.61
N ARG A 130 14.27 15.07 17.54
CA ARG A 130 14.30 16.54 17.50
C ARG A 130 15.74 17.05 17.47
N ALA A 131 16.60 16.52 18.34
CA ALA A 131 18.00 16.90 18.39
C ALA A 131 18.72 16.65 17.05
N VAL A 132 18.44 15.52 16.38
CA VAL A 132 18.97 15.24 15.04
C VAL A 132 18.48 16.28 14.03
N CYS A 133 17.17 16.54 13.96
CA CYS A 133 16.63 17.55 13.04
C CYS A 133 17.22 18.95 13.29
N CYS A 134 17.45 19.33 14.56
CA CYS A 134 18.11 20.59 14.90
C CYS A 134 19.61 20.64 14.56
N SER A 135 20.28 19.49 14.44
CA SER A 135 21.71 19.42 14.10
C SER A 135 21.97 19.43 12.59
N LEU A 136 20.97 19.09 11.78
CA LEU A 136 21.06 18.98 10.32
C LEU A 136 20.64 20.26 9.58
N ILE A 137 20.11 21.25 10.29
CA ILE A 137 19.63 22.55 9.78
C ILE A 137 20.36 23.66 10.54
#